data_AF-A0A9D8LD88-F1
#
_entry.id   AF-A0A9D8LD88-F1
#
_cell.length_a   1.000
_cell.length_b   1.000
_cell.length_c   1.000
_cell.angle_alpha   90.00
_cell.angle_beta   90.00
_cell.angle_gamma   90.00
#
_symmetry.space_group_name_H-M   'P 1'
#
loop_
_entity.id
_entity.type
_entity.pdbx_description
1 polymer ?
#
loop_
_entity_poly.entity_id
_entity_poly.type
_entity_poly.pdbx_seq_one_letter_code
_entity_poly.pdbx_strand_id
1 'polypeptide(L)'
;MARAGASGWSAGWVIAGSIALVLVSGTIMWLAIPQLSANYTFVSPSGRVTIEIGEFCEDKCHRSIVAETEANGGRVRRGCVVDLPEAHPVLLKAAPLWAADERSVEIVHAGADGHDGRFTLDIARDCTLTD
;
A
#
# COMPACT_ATOMS: atom_id res chain seq x y z
N MET A 1 -66.05 6.64 13.94
CA MET A 1 -64.90 7.53 14.19
C MET A 1 -63.94 6.82 15.16
N ALA A 2 -62.77 6.42 14.68
CA ALA A 2 -61.64 6.04 15.53
C ALA A 2 -60.36 6.47 14.79
N ARG A 3 -59.72 7.54 15.26
CA ARG A 3 -58.41 7.97 14.78
C ARG A 3 -57.40 6.93 15.28
N ALA A 4 -56.84 6.11 14.39
CA ALA A 4 -55.65 5.34 14.70
C ALA A 4 -54.47 6.31 14.79
N GLY A 5 -53.87 6.39 15.98
CA GLY A 5 -52.82 7.34 16.32
C GLY A 5 -51.59 7.16 15.43
N ALA A 6 -51.04 8.28 14.97
CA ALA A 6 -49.72 8.30 14.36
C ALA A 6 -48.71 7.78 15.39
N SER A 7 -48.10 6.63 15.11
CA SER A 7 -46.96 6.10 15.87
C SER A 7 -45.75 6.98 15.60
N GLY A 8 -45.73 8.19 16.16
CA GLY A 8 -44.60 9.09 16.11
C GLY A 8 -43.49 8.49 16.95
N TRP A 9 -42.51 7.85 16.31
CA TRP A 9 -41.25 7.51 16.97
C TRP A 9 -40.70 8.80 17.59
N SER A 10 -40.54 8.84 18.91
CA SER A 10 -40.01 10.02 19.57
C SER A 10 -38.66 10.36 18.96
N ALA A 11 -38.39 11.64 18.69
CA ALA A 11 -37.18 12.11 18.00
C ALA A 11 -35.88 11.50 18.56
N GLY A 12 -35.83 11.19 19.87
CA GLY A 12 -34.69 10.50 20.49
C GLY A 12 -34.36 9.12 19.92
N TRP A 13 -35.35 8.30 19.55
CA TRP A 13 -35.12 6.99 18.93
C TRP A 13 -34.61 7.12 17.51
N VAL A 14 -35.10 8.11 16.76
CA VAL A 14 -34.62 8.41 15.42
C VAL A 14 -33.15 8.84 15.46
N ILE A 15 -32.78 9.74 16.40
CA ILE A 15 -31.40 10.20 16.58
C ILE A 15 -30.49 9.04 17.00
N ALA A 16 -30.89 8.26 18.01
CA ALA A 16 -30.10 7.12 18.47
C ALA A 16 -29.88 6.07 17.37
N GLY A 17 -30.93 5.74 16.61
CA GLY A 17 -30.85 4.81 15.48
C GLY A 17 -29.95 5.34 14.35
N SER A 18 -30.00 6.64 14.06
CA SER A 18 -29.15 7.28 13.05
C SER A 18 -27.66 7.20 13.44
N ILE A 19 -27.35 7.49 14.70
CA ILE A 19 -25.97 7.40 15.22
C ILE A 19 -25.48 5.96 15.16
N ALA A 20 -26.29 5.00 15.60
CA ALA A 20 -25.94 3.59 15.53
C ALA A 20 -25.66 3.14 14.10
N LEU A 21 -26.49 3.56 13.13
CA LEU A 21 -26.30 3.24 11.72
C LEU A 21 -24.96 3.79 11.18
N VAL A 22 -24.62 5.05 11.49
CA VAL A 22 -23.38 5.68 11.03
C VAL A 22 -22.16 5.02 11.65
N LEU A 23 -22.21 4.66 12.93
CA LEU A 23 -21.11 3.96 13.59
C LEU A 23 -20.90 2.57 13.00
N VAL A 24 -21.99 1.80 12.80
CA VAL A 24 -21.91 0.46 12.21
C VAL A 24 -21.38 0.52 10.78
N SER A 25 -21.91 1.41 9.94
CA SER A 25 -21.43 1.55 8.56
C SER A 25 -19.97 2.01 8.50
N GLY A 26 -19.56 2.92 9.39
CA GLY A 26 -18.18 3.34 9.54
C GLY A 26 -17.25 2.18 9.91
N THR A 27 -17.66 1.32 10.85
CA THR A 27 -16.85 0.15 11.24
C THR A 27 -16.75 -0.88 10.12
N ILE A 28 -17.83 -1.14 9.38
CA ILE A 28 -17.81 -2.07 8.25
C ILE A 28 -16.89 -1.52 7.14
N MET A 29 -16.99 -0.22 6.84
CA MET A 29 -16.14 0.43 5.85
C MET A 29 -14.66 0.38 6.26
N TRP A 30 -14.36 0.61 7.55
CA TRP A 30 -13.00 0.56 8.05
C TRP A 30 -12.38 -0.84 7.93
N LEU A 31 -13.15 -1.88 8.23
CA LEU A 31 -12.70 -3.27 8.12
C LEU A 31 -12.55 -3.75 6.67
N ALA A 32 -13.20 -3.08 5.72
CA ALA A 32 -13.10 -3.42 4.30
C ALA A 32 -11.84 -2.86 3.62
N ILE A 33 -11.03 -2.03 4.29
CA ILE A 33 -9.80 -1.50 3.71
C ILE A 33 -8.67 -2.52 3.89
N PRO A 34 -8.13 -3.09 2.80
CA PRO A 34 -7.00 -4.01 2.86
C PRO A 34 -5.82 -3.34 3.58
N GLN A 35 -5.33 -3.95 4.65
CA GLN A 35 -4.17 -3.45 5.37
C GLN A 35 -2.93 -3.79 4.55
N LEU A 36 -2.18 -2.77 4.10
CA LEU A 36 -0.85 -3.00 3.51
C LEU A 36 0.04 -3.67 4.55
N SER A 37 0.66 -4.78 4.17
CA SER A 37 1.66 -5.45 5.00
C SER A 37 2.93 -4.61 5.09
N ALA A 38 3.28 -3.92 4.01
CA ALA A 38 4.39 -2.98 3.95
C ALA A 38 4.12 -1.84 2.95
N ASN A 39 4.56 -0.63 3.28
CA ASN A 39 4.56 0.52 2.37
C ASN A 39 5.80 1.39 2.65
N TYR A 40 6.69 1.49 1.66
CA TYR A 40 7.93 2.24 1.75
C TYR A 40 8.08 3.19 0.57
N THR A 41 8.65 4.36 0.85
CA THR A 41 9.14 5.30 -0.15
C THR A 41 10.61 5.55 0.09
N PHE A 42 11.44 5.19 -0.88
CA PHE A 42 12.89 5.38 -0.84
C PHE A 42 13.30 6.42 -1.89
N VAL A 43 14.07 7.40 -1.45
CA VAL A 43 14.57 8.46 -2.33
C VAL A 43 16.07 8.27 -2.50
N SER A 44 16.54 8.35 -3.74
CA SER A 44 17.97 8.34 -4.08
C SER A 44 18.72 9.52 -3.42
N PRO A 45 20.03 9.39 -3.13
CA PRO A 45 20.82 10.48 -2.56
C PRO A 45 20.76 11.79 -3.35
N SER A 46 20.71 11.72 -4.69
CA SER A 46 20.55 12.91 -5.55
C SER A 46 19.12 13.45 -5.63
N GLY A 47 18.12 12.68 -5.18
CA GLY A 47 16.70 13.02 -5.28
C GLY A 47 16.06 12.78 -6.66
N ARG A 48 16.81 12.23 -7.63
CA ARG A 48 16.35 12.05 -9.03
C ARG A 48 15.49 10.83 -9.27
N VAL A 49 15.58 9.86 -8.36
CA VAL A 49 14.83 8.61 -8.37
C VAL A 49 14.11 8.44 -7.05
N THR A 50 12.82 8.10 -7.11
CA THR A 50 12.00 7.67 -5.98
C THR A 50 11.48 6.28 -6.26
N ILE A 51 11.64 5.36 -5.31
CA ILE A 51 11.12 3.99 -5.37
C ILE A 51 10.01 3.87 -4.34
N GLU A 52 8.81 3.52 -4.80
CA GLU A 52 7.69 3.16 -3.95
C GLU A 52 7.55 1.65 -3.94
N ILE A 53 7.47 1.05 -2.75
CA ILE A 53 7.36 -0.39 -2.55
C ILE A 53 6.14 -0.66 -1.68
N GLY A 54 5.21 -1.43 -2.21
CA GLY A 54 4.03 -1.92 -1.51
C GLY A 54 3.98 -3.44 -1.50
N GLU A 55 3.65 -4.01 -0.34
CA GLU A 55 3.32 -5.42 -0.20
C GLU A 55 1.95 -5.56 0.46
N PHE A 56 1.11 -6.39 -0.15
CA PHE A 56 -0.21 -6.73 0.35
C PHE A 56 -0.37 -8.25 0.30
N CYS A 57 -0.54 -8.89 1.46
CA CYS A 57 -0.75 -10.32 1.56
C CYS A 57 -2.10 -10.61 2.22
N GLU A 58 -3.04 -11.16 1.46
CA GLU A 58 -4.29 -11.75 1.98
C GLU A 58 -4.18 -13.28 1.90
N ASP A 59 -4.62 -13.88 0.79
CA ASP A 59 -4.39 -15.32 0.50
C ASP A 59 -3.11 -15.56 -0.30
N LYS A 60 -2.65 -14.53 -1.02
CA LYS A 60 -1.41 -14.48 -1.80
C LYS A 60 -0.76 -13.11 -1.59
N CYS A 61 0.57 -13.07 -1.62
CA CYS A 61 1.31 -11.83 -1.58
C CYS A 61 1.35 -11.17 -2.96
N HIS A 62 0.77 -9.98 -3.03
CA HIS A 62 0.88 -9.06 -4.14
C HIS A 62 1.92 -8.00 -3.80
N ARG A 63 2.85 -7.77 -4.73
CA ARG A 63 3.92 -6.78 -4.57
C ARG A 63 3.84 -5.79 -5.71
N SER A 64 3.94 -4.52 -5.36
CA SER A 64 4.02 -3.42 -6.30
C SER A 64 5.31 -2.66 -6.01
N ILE A 65 6.15 -2.52 -7.03
CA ILE A 65 7.35 -1.70 -6.97
C ILE A 65 7.23 -0.70 -8.11
N VAL A 66 7.29 0.58 -7.80
CA VAL A 66 7.19 1.66 -8.78
C VAL A 66 8.40 2.56 -8.64
N ALA A 67 9.10 2.78 -9.76
CA ALA A 67 10.16 3.77 -9.85
C ALA A 67 9.63 5.04 -10.52
N GLU A 68 9.72 6.16 -9.82
CA GLU A 68 9.58 7.50 -10.39
C GLU A 68 10.97 8.06 -10.69
N THR A 69 11.19 8.43 -11.94
CA THR A 69 12.46 8.99 -12.43
C THR A 69 12.22 10.32 -13.11
N GLU A 70 13.14 11.26 -12.98
CA GLU A 70 13.13 12.45 -13.81
C GLU A 70 13.64 12.14 -15.23
N ALA A 71 12.77 12.27 -16.23
CA ALA A 71 13.10 12.08 -17.64
C ALA A 71 12.44 13.18 -18.50
N ASN A 72 13.21 13.76 -19.43
CA ASN A 72 12.73 14.75 -20.40
C ASN A 72 12.02 15.97 -19.79
N GLY A 73 12.43 16.42 -18.59
CA GLY A 73 11.83 17.58 -17.91
C GLY A 73 10.53 17.29 -17.15
N GLY A 74 10.16 16.01 -17.01
CA GLY A 74 9.03 15.58 -16.19
C GLY A 74 9.37 14.34 -15.35
N ARG A 75 8.46 13.97 -14.45
CA ARG A 75 8.54 12.73 -13.67
C ARG A 75 7.83 11.62 -14.41
N VAL A 76 8.52 10.51 -14.62
CA VAL A 76 8.00 9.31 -15.28
C VAL A 76 7.95 8.19 -14.25
N ARG A 77 6.76 7.63 -14.05
CA ARG A 77 6.52 6.47 -13.19
C ARG A 77 6.52 5.20 -14.03
N ARG A 78 7.22 4.17 -13.56
CA ARG A 78 7.26 2.84 -14.18
C ARG A 78 7.16 1.76 -13.11
N GLY A 79 6.35 0.75 -13.38
CA GLY A 79 6.30 -0.46 -12.57
C GLY A 79 7.56 -1.30 -12.81
N CYS A 80 8.05 -1.91 -11.74
CA CYS A 80 9.23 -2.76 -11.76
C CYS A 80 8.87 -4.22 -11.51
N VAL A 81 9.54 -5.12 -12.23
CA VAL A 81 9.38 -6.57 -12.06
C VAL A 81 10.54 -7.09 -11.24
N VAL A 82 10.24 -7.61 -10.05
CA VAL A 82 11.20 -8.33 -9.22
C VAL A 82 10.56 -9.65 -8.81
N ASP A 83 11.29 -10.75 -9.03
CA ASP A 83 10.83 -12.07 -8.63
C ASP A 83 11.19 -12.30 -7.15
N LEU A 84 10.18 -12.22 -6.28
CA LEU A 84 10.26 -12.62 -4.89
C LEU A 84 9.37 -13.86 -4.71
N PRO A 85 9.94 -15.07 -4.61
CA PRO A 85 9.17 -16.32 -4.63
C PRO A 85 8.41 -16.58 -3.32
N GLU A 86 8.62 -15.78 -2.28
CA GLU A 86 8.04 -16.01 -0.97
C GLU A 86 6.52 -15.83 -0.98
N ALA A 87 5.81 -16.73 -0.30
CA ALA A 87 4.35 -16.69 -0.20
C ALA A 87 3.83 -15.91 1.02
N HIS A 88 4.73 -15.34 1.82
CA HIS A 88 4.46 -14.58 3.04
C HIS A 88 5.04 -13.17 2.95
N PRO A 89 4.64 -12.24 3.85
CA PRO A 89 5.19 -10.90 3.88
C PRO A 89 6.70 -10.94 4.16
N VAL A 90 7.49 -10.37 3.27
CA VAL A 90 8.96 -10.30 3.37
C VAL A 90 9.48 -8.87 3.45
N LEU A 91 8.65 -7.89 3.16
CA LEU A 91 9.03 -6.47 3.12
C LEU A 91 8.66 -5.72 4.39
N LEU A 92 8.34 -6.42 5.50
CA LEU A 92 7.94 -5.79 6.77
C LEU A 92 8.98 -4.82 7.37
N LYS A 93 10.25 -5.02 7.01
CA LYS A 93 11.33 -4.07 7.22
C LYS A 93 12.15 -4.05 5.96
N ALA A 94 12.18 -2.91 5.25
CA ALA A 94 12.98 -2.73 4.05
C ALA A 94 13.92 -1.53 4.21
N ALA A 95 15.13 -1.64 3.70
CA ALA A 95 16.13 -0.57 3.68
C ALA A 95 16.83 -0.51 2.30
N PRO A 96 17.01 0.69 1.72
CA PRO A 96 17.66 0.85 0.44
C PRO A 96 19.18 1.01 0.61
N LEU A 97 19.93 0.32 -0.24
CA LEU A 97 21.35 0.50 -0.44
C LEU A 97 21.58 0.91 -1.89
N TRP A 98 21.73 2.21 -2.10
CA TRP A 98 21.92 2.79 -3.43
C TRP A 98 23.32 2.52 -3.95
N ALA A 99 23.41 2.12 -5.23
CA ALA A 99 24.67 2.16 -5.95
C ALA A 99 25.16 3.62 -6.09
N ALA A 100 26.48 3.81 -6.19
CA ALA A 100 27.07 5.14 -6.28
C ALA A 100 26.62 5.93 -7.53
N ASP A 101 26.24 5.23 -8.60
CA ASP A 101 25.70 5.82 -9.83
C ASP A 101 24.17 5.96 -9.81
N GLU A 102 23.51 5.52 -8.74
CA GLU A 102 22.06 5.51 -8.52
C GLU A 102 21.25 4.82 -9.64
N ARG A 103 21.89 3.95 -10.42
CA ARG A 103 21.20 3.16 -11.47
C ARG A 103 20.57 1.90 -10.93
N SER A 104 21.08 1.42 -9.81
CA SER A 104 20.52 0.29 -9.09
C SER A 104 20.42 0.59 -7.60
N VAL A 105 19.48 -0.10 -6.97
CA VAL A 105 19.29 -0.09 -5.52
C VAL A 105 19.16 -1.53 -5.05
N GLU A 106 19.93 -1.90 -4.03
CA GLU A 106 19.72 -3.15 -3.31
C GLU A 106 18.74 -2.88 -2.17
N ILE A 107 17.63 -3.61 -2.16
CA ILE A 107 16.65 -3.57 -1.09
C ILE A 107 16.96 -4.72 -0.16
N VAL A 108 17.48 -4.40 1.02
CA VAL A 108 17.63 -5.36 2.11
C VAL A 108 16.31 -5.42 2.85
N HIS A 109 15.79 -6.63 3.06
CA HIS A 109 14.51 -6.82 3.72
C HIS A 109 14.55 -7.91 4.78
N ALA A 110 13.67 -7.81 5.77
CA ALA A 110 13.49 -8.80 6.83
C ALA A 110 12.01 -9.18 6.96
N GLY A 111 11.72 -10.48 6.79
CA GLY A 111 10.39 -11.06 6.95
C GLY A 111 9.97 -11.27 8.41
N ALA A 112 8.68 -11.52 8.64
CA ALA A 112 8.14 -11.81 9.99
C ALA A 112 8.69 -13.10 10.60
N ASP A 113 9.13 -14.01 9.76
CA ASP A 113 9.73 -15.30 10.07
C ASP A 113 11.23 -15.20 10.42
N GLY A 114 11.81 -14.00 10.32
CA GLY A 114 13.24 -13.78 10.55
C GLY A 114 14.12 -14.21 9.39
N HIS A 115 13.54 -14.46 8.20
CA HIS A 115 14.31 -14.64 6.99
C HIS A 115 14.65 -13.26 6.40
N ASP A 116 15.92 -12.88 6.58
CA ASP A 116 16.49 -11.71 5.95
C ASP A 116 16.90 -12.04 4.52
N GLY A 117 16.56 -11.15 3.60
CA GLY A 117 16.84 -11.27 2.18
C GLY A 117 17.34 -9.96 1.59
N ARG A 118 17.76 -10.05 0.34
CA ARG A 118 18.09 -8.88 -0.45
C ARG A 118 17.76 -9.14 -1.91
N PHE A 119 17.25 -8.12 -2.58
CA PHE A 119 17.12 -8.13 -4.03
C PHE A 119 17.69 -6.83 -4.59
N THR A 120 18.30 -6.92 -5.76
CA THR A 120 18.79 -5.76 -6.49
C THR A 120 17.77 -5.36 -7.54
N LEU A 121 17.42 -4.08 -7.55
CA LEU A 121 16.58 -3.47 -8.56
C LEU A 121 17.48 -2.61 -9.47
N ASP A 122 17.60 -2.99 -10.73
CA ASP A 122 18.19 -2.14 -11.78
C ASP A 122 17.06 -1.33 -12.42
N ILE A 123 17.10 0.00 -12.27
CA ILE A 123 15.97 0.86 -12.66
C ILE A 123 15.72 0.82 -14.16
N ALA A 124 16.78 0.75 -14.98
CA ALA A 124 16.62 0.77 -16.43
C ALA A 124 16.14 -0.58 -16.97
N ARG A 125 16.61 -1.68 -16.37
CA ARG A 125 16.30 -3.04 -16.81
C ARG A 125 14.98 -3.56 -16.24
N ASP A 126 14.73 -3.33 -14.96
CA ASP A 126 13.66 -3.98 -14.21
C ASP A 126 12.39 -3.11 -14.18
N CYS A 127 12.52 -1.77 -14.31
CA CYS A 127 11.38 -0.83 -14.31
C CYS A 127 10.95 -0.41 -15.71
N THR A 128 10.39 -1.36 -16.45
CA THR A 128 9.95 -1.16 -17.84
C THR A 128 8.44 -1.15 -18.02
N LEU A 129 7.67 -1.50 -16.98
CA LEU A 129 6.22 -1.54 -17.08
C LEU A 129 5.66 -0.11 -17.07
N THR A 130 4.89 0.22 -18.09
CA THR A 130 4.02 1.40 -18.12
C THR A 130 2.63 0.96 -17.68
N ASP A 131 2.04 1.70 -16.74
CA ASP A 131 0.61 1.61 -16.42
C ASP A 131 -0.27 1.77 -17.69
#